data_AF-A0A7C2NUD5-F1
#
_entry.id   AF-A0A7C2NUD5-F1
#
_cell.length_a   1.000
_cell.length_b   1.000
_cell.length_c   1.000
_cell.angle_alpha   90.00
_cell.angle_beta   90.00
_cell.angle_gamma   90.00
#
_symmetry.space_group_name_H-M   'P 1'
#
loop_
_entity.id
_entity.type
_entity.pdbx_description
1 polymer ?
#
loop_
_entity_poly.entity_id
_entity_poly.type
_entity_poly.pdbx_seq_one_letter_code
_entity_poly.pdbx_strand_id
1 'polypeptide(L)'
;MLLVTHDLSILDGLASRVVVLLSGRVVEEGPWGEVKRSPMHPYTRALLDASENVLGFRHFFVPAPSGCPFRLACPWASPACLAEPRLEASGERRVACFHPLSGNISREKLVQTQREGG
;
A
#
# COMPACT_ATOMS: atom_id res chain seq x y z
N MET A 1 -3.83 23.62 -1.40
CA MET A 1 -2.40 23.32 -1.55
C MET A 1 -2.27 21.90 -2.06
N LEU A 2 -1.37 21.63 -3.00
CA LEU A 2 -1.03 20.28 -3.47
C LEU A 2 0.47 20.08 -3.28
N LEU A 3 0.85 19.00 -2.60
CA LEU A 3 2.24 18.62 -2.32
C LEU A 3 2.49 17.22 -2.89
N VAL A 4 3.60 17.05 -3.60
CA VAL A 4 4.07 15.75 -4.10
C VAL A 4 5.41 15.45 -3.44
N THR A 5 5.48 14.37 -2.67
CA THR A 5 6.66 13.99 -1.89
C THR A 5 6.80 12.47 -1.85
N HIS A 6 8.04 11.99 -1.70
CA HIS A 6 8.37 10.61 -1.38
C HIS A 6 8.64 10.41 0.12
N ASP A 7 8.84 11.49 0.86
CA ASP A 7 9.01 11.49 2.30
C ASP A 7 7.64 11.67 2.97
N LEU A 8 7.20 10.64 3.67
CA LEU A 8 5.92 10.63 4.38
C LEU A 8 5.99 11.37 5.73
N SER A 9 7.19 11.60 6.27
CA SER A 9 7.37 12.25 7.59
C SER A 9 6.89 13.70 7.58
N ILE A 10 6.98 14.37 6.43
CA ILE A 10 6.54 15.76 6.28
C ILE A 10 5.02 15.91 6.17
N LEU A 11 4.26 14.82 6.03
CA LEU A 11 2.81 14.91 5.89
C LEU A 11 2.11 15.24 7.22
N ASP A 12 2.76 14.95 8.34
CA ASP A 12 2.23 15.23 9.68
C ASP A 12 2.03 16.74 9.90
N GLY A 13 0.78 17.15 10.10
CA GLY A 13 0.41 18.55 10.28
C GLY A 13 0.28 19.38 9.00
N LEU A 14 0.63 18.83 7.83
CA LEU A 14 0.55 19.53 6.54
C LEU A 14 -0.55 19.00 5.62
N ALA A 15 -0.81 17.69 5.63
CA ALA A 15 -1.75 17.06 4.70
C ALA A 15 -3.06 16.62 5.38
N SER A 16 -4.20 17.09 4.88
CA SER A 16 -5.53 16.59 5.28
C SER A 16 -5.88 15.27 4.59
N ARG A 17 -5.49 15.13 3.32
CA ARG A 17 -5.71 13.94 2.47
C ARG A 17 -4.42 13.57 1.75
N VAL A 18 -4.28 12.29 1.42
CA VAL A 18 -3.14 11.75 0.68
C VAL A 18 -3.64 10.93 -0.51
N VAL A 19 -2.87 10.96 -1.60
CA VAL A 19 -3.02 10.09 -2.77
C VAL A 19 -1.70 9.36 -2.95
N VAL A 20 -1.72 8.04 -2.85
CA VAL A 20 -0.54 7.18 -3.04
C VAL A 20 -0.53 6.71 -4.49
N LEU A 21 0.57 7.01 -5.18
CA LEU A 21 0.78 6.63 -6.57
C LEU A 21 1.83 5.52 -6.67
N LEU A 22 1.59 4.55 -7.54
CA LEU A 22 2.56 3.52 -7.92
C LEU A 22 2.49 3.29 -9.43
N SER A 23 3.63 3.43 -10.12
CA SER A 23 3.72 3.25 -11.58
C SER A 23 2.66 4.06 -12.35
N GLY A 24 2.43 5.31 -11.94
CA GLY A 24 1.45 6.21 -12.55
C GLY A 24 -0.01 5.94 -12.20
N ARG A 25 -0.29 5.05 -11.24
CA ARG A 25 -1.65 4.63 -10.85
C ARG A 25 -1.93 4.99 -9.40
N VAL A 26 -3.15 5.47 -9.13
CA VAL A 26 -3.61 5.67 -7.74
C VAL A 26 -3.90 4.30 -7.14
N VAL A 27 -3.16 3.95 -6.10
CA VAL A 27 -3.32 2.67 -5.40
C VAL A 27 -4.06 2.81 -4.08
N GLU A 28 -4.00 4.00 -3.47
CA GLU A 28 -4.74 4.32 -2.25
C GLU A 28 -4.97 5.83 -2.13
N GLU A 29 -6.12 6.23 -1.62
CA GLU A 29 -6.50 7.62 -1.38
C GLU A 29 -7.34 7.71 -0.10
N GLY A 30 -7.10 8.72 0.73
CA GLY A 30 -7.93 8.96 1.91
C GLY A 30 -7.41 10.05 2.85
N PRO A 31 -8.06 10.24 4.01
CA PRO A 31 -7.56 11.11 5.07
C PRO A 31 -6.18 10.64 5.55
N TRP A 32 -5.19 11.54 5.66
CA TRP A 32 -3.81 11.17 6.02
C TRP A 32 -3.74 10.36 7.31
N GLY A 33 -4.47 10.80 8.34
CA GLY A 33 -4.50 10.11 9.63
C GLY A 33 -4.99 8.66 9.53
N GLU A 34 -5.94 8.36 8.67
CA GLU A 34 -6.43 7.00 8.48
C GLU A 34 -5.48 6.15 7.65
N VAL A 35 -4.97 6.70 6.54
CA VAL A 35 -4.01 6.01 5.67
C VAL A 35 -2.72 5.67 6.43
N LYS A 36 -2.24 6.59 7.28
CA LYS A 36 -1.07 6.37 8.14
C LYS A 36 -1.31 5.28 9.19
N ARG A 37 -2.48 5.30 9.86
CA ARG A 37 -2.79 4.35 10.96
C ARG A 37 -3.20 2.96 10.48
N SER A 38 -3.95 2.88 9.38
CA SER A 38 -4.52 1.64 8.85
C SER A 38 -4.47 1.68 7.33
N PRO A 39 -3.25 1.56 6.74
CA PRO A 39 -3.08 1.52 5.30
C PRO A 39 -3.79 0.30 4.72
N MET A 40 -4.56 0.49 3.66
CA MET A 40 -5.33 -0.56 3.00
C MET A 40 -4.52 -1.27 1.91
N HIS A 41 -3.64 -0.56 1.20
CA HIS A 41 -2.85 -1.18 0.14
C HIS A 41 -1.52 -1.71 0.71
N PRO A 42 -1.11 -2.96 0.40
CA PRO A 42 0.17 -3.53 0.85
C PRO A 42 1.39 -2.66 0.51
N TYR A 43 1.38 -1.99 -0.64
CA TYR A 43 2.40 -1.00 -1.00
C TYR A 43 2.46 0.19 -0.04
N THR A 44 1.31 0.78 0.32
CA THR A 44 1.26 1.91 1.27
C THR A 44 1.80 1.47 2.63
N ARG A 45 1.47 0.25 3.07
CA ARG A 45 2.04 -0.33 4.28
C ARG A 45 3.57 -0.45 4.19
N ALA A 46 4.08 -0.96 3.07
CA ALA A 46 5.52 -1.08 2.85
C ALA A 46 6.23 0.28 2.82
N LEU A 47 5.61 1.32 2.24
CA LEU A 47 6.14 2.69 2.26
C LEU A 47 6.25 3.25 3.69
N LEU A 48 5.20 3.04 4.50
CA LEU A 48 5.20 3.48 5.90
C LEU A 48 6.26 2.72 6.72
N ASP A 49 6.34 1.39 6.59
CA ASP A 49 7.37 0.59 7.27
C ASP A 49 8.81 0.97 6.83
N ALA A 50 9.01 1.35 5.57
CA ALA A 50 10.30 1.83 5.06
C ALA A 50 10.67 3.23 5.58
N SER A 51 9.70 4.13 5.72
CA SER A 51 9.92 5.47 6.28
C SER A 51 10.34 5.44 7.75
N GLU A 52 9.95 4.39 8.48
CA GLU A 52 10.40 4.16 9.86
C GLU A 52 11.79 3.50 9.95
N ASN A 53 12.46 3.27 8.80
CA ASN A 53 13.79 2.66 8.70
C ASN A 53 13.88 1.26 9.33
N VAL A 54 12.75 0.55 9.44
CA VAL A 54 12.65 -0.72 10.18
C VAL A 54 12.98 -1.94 9.32
N LEU A 55 13.15 -1.75 8.01
CA LEU A 55 13.46 -2.83 7.08
C LEU A 55 14.53 -2.34 6.10
N GLY A 56 15.70 -3.01 6.12
CA GLY A 56 16.80 -2.84 5.17
C GLY A 56 16.47 -3.29 3.74
N PHE A 57 15.23 -3.06 3.29
CA PHE A 57 14.78 -3.28 1.92
C PHE A 57 15.33 -2.17 1.02
N ARG A 58 16.64 -2.23 0.77
CA ARG A 58 17.22 -1.67 -0.47
C ARG A 58 16.92 -2.67 -1.59
N HIS A 59 15.66 -2.87 -1.95
CA HIS A 59 15.28 -3.81 -3.00
C HIS A 59 14.75 -3.04 -4.21
N PHE A 60 15.44 -3.22 -5.33
CA PHE A 60 14.98 -2.89 -6.67
C PHE A 60 13.53 -3.36 -6.84
N PHE A 61 12.58 -2.42 -6.74
CA PHE A 61 11.20 -2.69 -7.10
C PHE A 61 11.10 -2.62 -8.62
N VAL A 62 10.95 -3.78 -9.25
CA VAL A 62 10.56 -3.87 -10.66
C VAL A 62 9.04 -3.97 -10.70
N PRO A 63 8.31 -2.94 -11.17
CA PRO A 63 6.87 -3.03 -11.31
C PRO A 63 6.50 -4.11 -12.30
N ALA A 64 5.40 -4.82 -12.03
CA ALA A 64 4.87 -5.75 -13.02
C ALA A 64 4.43 -4.99 -14.28
N PRO A 65 4.71 -5.51 -15.49
CA PRO A 65 4.35 -4.85 -16.74
C PRO A 65 2.84 -4.83 -17.00
N SER A 66 2.08 -5.71 -16.35
CA SER A 66 0.62 -5.79 -16.42
C SER A 66 0.02 -6.25 -15.09
N GLY A 67 -1.27 -5.93 -14.92
CA GLY A 67 -2.03 -6.24 -13.72
C GLY A 67 -1.76 -5.27 -12.57
N CYS A 68 -1.74 -5.78 -11.34
CA CYS A 68 -1.34 -5.00 -10.18
C CYS A 68 0.16 -4.68 -10.24
N PRO A 69 0.58 -3.39 -10.22
CA PRO A 69 1.99 -3.03 -10.35
C PRO A 69 2.85 -3.58 -9.21
N PHE A 70 2.28 -3.75 -8.02
CA PHE A 70 2.99 -4.25 -6.83
C PHE A 70 3.07 -5.78 -6.75
N ARG A 71 2.44 -6.54 -7.65
CA ARG A 71 2.25 -7.99 -7.46
C ARG A 71 3.53 -8.82 -7.31
N LEU A 72 4.67 -8.36 -7.85
CA LEU A 72 5.94 -9.09 -7.77
C LEU A 72 6.62 -8.95 -6.40
N ALA A 73 6.27 -7.89 -5.66
CA ALA A 73 6.79 -7.60 -4.33
C ALA A 73 5.73 -7.77 -3.23
N CYS A 74 4.45 -7.95 -3.59
CA CYS A 74 3.33 -8.02 -2.67
C CYS A 74 3.28 -9.38 -1.95
N PRO A 75 3.33 -9.42 -0.60
CA PRO A 75 3.17 -10.67 0.15
C PRO A 75 1.77 -11.29 0.02
N TRP A 76 0.76 -10.49 -0.33
CA TRP A 76 -0.63 -10.91 -0.56
C TRP A 76 -0.97 -11.10 -2.04
N ALA A 77 0.05 -11.23 -2.90
CA ALA A 77 -0.19 -11.50 -4.31
C ALA A 77 -0.95 -12.82 -4.49
N SER A 78 -1.91 -12.80 -5.42
CA SER A 78 -2.71 -13.98 -5.82
C SER A 78 -2.87 -13.96 -7.34
N PRO A 79 -3.43 -15.03 -7.95
CA PRO A 79 -3.74 -15.03 -9.39
C PRO A 79 -4.63 -13.87 -9.84
N ALA A 80 -5.52 -13.35 -8.97
CA ALA A 80 -6.35 -12.19 -9.28
C ALA A 80 -5.51 -10.95 -9.63
N CYS A 81 -4.32 -10.81 -9.03
CA CYS A 81 -3.41 -9.68 -9.24
C CYS A 81 -2.76 -9.65 -10.63
N LEU A 82 -2.96 -10.68 -11.46
CA LEU A 82 -2.61 -10.64 -12.89
C LEU A 82 -3.51 -9.67 -13.66
N ALA A 83 -4.73 -9.44 -13.17
CA ALA A 83 -5.60 -8.37 -13.65
C ALA A 83 -5.28 -7.04 -12.94
N GLU A 84 -5.73 -5.93 -13.54
CA GLU A 84 -5.58 -4.61 -12.96
C GLU A 84 -6.69 -4.35 -11.93
N PRO A 85 -6.36 -4.08 -10.66
CA PRO A 85 -7.37 -3.77 -9.66
C PRO A 85 -7.97 -2.40 -9.94
N ARG A 86 -9.30 -2.29 -9.85
CA ARG A 86 -10.00 -1.00 -9.95
C ARG A 86 -9.86 -0.24 -8.64
N LEU A 87 -9.85 1.08 -8.74
CA LEU A 87 -9.87 1.96 -7.57
C LEU A 87 -11.28 2.04 -7.00
N GLU A 88 -11.55 1.24 -5.97
CA GLU A 88 -12.87 1.07 -5.36
C GLU A 88 -12.98 1.85 -4.05
N ALA A 89 -14.18 2.36 -3.75
CA ALA A 89 -14.44 3.13 -2.54
C ALA A 89 -14.67 2.19 -1.35
N SER A 90 -14.10 2.56 -0.20
CA SER A 90 -14.25 1.88 1.09
C SER A 90 -14.43 2.94 2.18
N GLY A 91 -15.66 3.44 2.31
CA GLY A 91 -15.96 4.61 3.14
C GLY A 91 -15.43 5.90 2.50
N GLU A 92 -14.75 6.75 3.27
CA GLU A 92 -14.11 7.98 2.76
C GLU A 92 -12.77 7.75 2.03
N ARG A 93 -12.34 6.49 1.96
CA ARG A 93 -11.09 6.04 1.36
C ARG A 93 -11.36 5.32 0.04
N ARG A 94 -10.35 5.27 -0.81
CA ARG A 94 -10.37 4.50 -2.05
C ARG A 94 -9.10 3.67 -2.14
N VAL A 95 -9.21 2.44 -2.63
CA VAL A 95 -8.07 1.53 -2.76
C VAL A 95 -8.18 0.73 -4.05
N ALA A 96 -7.05 0.57 -4.75
CA ALA A 96 -6.94 -0.30 -5.92
C ALA A 96 -6.22 -1.58 -5.53
N CYS A 97 -6.94 -2.50 -4.89
CA CYS A 97 -6.39 -3.80 -4.46
C CYS A 97 -7.48 -4.88 -4.47
N PHE A 98 -7.14 -6.08 -4.92
CA PHE A 98 -8.03 -7.25 -4.75
C PHE A 98 -8.03 -7.77 -3.30
N HIS A 99 -6.98 -7.45 -2.53
CA HIS A 99 -6.77 -7.91 -1.15
C HIS A 99 -6.48 -6.73 -0.22
N PRO A 100 -7.43 -5.80 -0.04
CA PRO A 100 -7.22 -4.67 0.85
C PRO A 100 -7.01 -5.15 2.28
N LEU A 101 -5.96 -4.62 2.91
CA LEU A 101 -5.65 -4.87 4.31
C LEU A 101 -6.81 -4.35 5.17
N SER A 102 -7.34 -5.22 6.03
CA SER A 102 -8.45 -4.90 6.94
C SER A 102 -7.96 -4.93 8.39
N GLY A 103 -8.09 -3.81 9.10
CA GLY A 103 -7.69 -3.67 10.50
C GLY A 103 -6.20 -3.38 10.73
N ASN A 104 -5.78 -3.30 12.00
CA ASN A 104 -4.39 -3.11 12.38
C ASN A 104 -3.67 -4.46 12.27
N ILE A 105 -3.25 -4.83 11.06
CA ILE A 105 -2.55 -6.08 10.81
C ILE A 105 -1.14 -5.95 11.40
N SER A 106 -0.98 -6.42 12.65
CA SER A 106 0.32 -6.52 13.33
C SER A 106 1.30 -7.33 12.48
N ARG A 107 2.58 -6.91 12.52
CA ARG A 107 3.70 -7.49 11.74
C ARG A 107 3.80 -9.02 11.77
N GLU A 108 3.26 -9.68 12.80
CA GLU A 108 3.24 -11.15 12.91
C GLU A 108 2.33 -11.85 11.88
N LYS A 109 1.23 -11.20 11.46
CA LYS A 109 0.33 -11.76 10.43
C LYS A 109 0.93 -11.74 9.01
N LEU A 110 1.86 -10.83 8.73
CA LEU A 110 2.65 -10.82 7.48
C LEU A 110 3.45 -12.11 7.27
N VAL A 111 3.86 -12.78 8.37
CA VAL A 111 4.65 -14.02 8.35
C VAL A 111 3.77 -15.27 8.43
N GLN A 112 2.63 -15.22 9.12
CA GLN A 112 1.78 -16.40 9.35
C GLN A 112 0.85 -16.78 8.17
N THR A 113 0.42 -15.84 7.33
CA THR A 113 -0.41 -16.16 6.14
C THR A 113 0.36 -16.94 5.05
N GLN A 114 1.65 -17.24 5.28
CA GLN A 114 2.46 -18.14 4.46
C GLN A 114 2.21 -19.64 4.72
N ARG A 115 1.39 -20.03 5.73
CA ARG A 115 1.26 -21.45 6.15
C ARG A 115 -0.07 -22.15 5.88
N GLU A 116 -1.13 -21.44 5.47
CA GLU A 116 -2.48 -22.04 5.37
C GLU A 116 -2.99 -22.24 3.93
N GLY A 117 -2.11 -22.09 2.93
CA GLY A 117 -2.44 -22.27 1.50
C GLY A 117 -1.71 -23.43 0.83
N GLY A 118 -1.45 -24.52 1.57
CA GLY A 118 -0.90 -25.78 1.05
C GLY A 118 -1.98 -26.83 0.88
#